data_AF-A0A1F2X4A1-F1
#
_entry.id   AF-A0A1F2X4A1-F1
#
_cell.length_a   1.000
_cell.length_b   1.000
_cell.length_c   1.000
_cell.angle_alpha   90.00
_cell.angle_beta   90.00
_cell.angle_gamma   90.00
#
_symmetry.space_group_name_H-M   'P 1'
#
loop_
_entity.id
_entity.type
_entity.pdbx_description
1 polymer ?
#
loop_
_entity_poly.entity_id
_entity_poly.type
_entity_poly.pdbx_seq_one_letter_code
_entity_poly.pdbx_strand_id
1 'polypeptide(L)'
;MEVTVAEEKSYEDGELVESTLDYFAQNRDGSVYYFGERVDDYEGGEVVGHGGQWLAGEGNNQPGLFMPAQPTLGLTFQQEKAPGIAEDTSTIVAVDERVTTRAGSFTGCIKTEDFDPLGNTTEFKFYCPGVGLVREEYPSGHLDLVSY
;
A
#
# COMPACT_ATOMS: atom_id res chain seq x y z
N MET A 1 6.21 2.65 -19.86
CA MET A 1 4.96 2.19 -19.20
C MET A 1 4.23 3.44 -18.76
N GLU A 2 2.92 3.45 -18.85
CA GLU A 2 2.13 4.56 -18.31
C GLU A 2 2.13 4.44 -16.78
N VAL A 3 2.32 5.58 -16.11
CA VAL A 3 2.28 5.66 -14.65
C VAL A 3 0.92 6.21 -14.27
N THR A 4 0.24 5.49 -13.37
CA THR A 4 -0.97 5.95 -12.70
C THR A 4 -0.58 6.52 -11.35
N VAL A 5 -1.14 7.69 -11.02
CA VAL A 5 -0.96 8.32 -9.71
C VAL A 5 -2.21 8.06 -8.89
N ALA A 6 -2.05 7.50 -7.69
CA ALA A 6 -3.10 7.45 -6.68
C ALA A 6 -2.84 8.57 -5.65
N GLU A 7 -3.92 9.18 -5.15
CA GLU A 7 -3.82 10.11 -4.02
C GLU A 7 -4.43 9.42 -2.80
N GLU A 8 -3.63 9.21 -1.77
CA GLU A 8 -4.06 8.76 -0.46
C GLU A 8 -4.15 9.94 0.50
N LYS A 9 -5.16 9.92 1.38
CA LYS A 9 -5.34 10.90 2.46
C LYS A 9 -5.70 10.20 3.74
N SER A 10 -4.86 10.39 4.74
CA SER A 10 -5.03 9.80 6.06
C SER A 10 -5.56 10.85 7.04
N TYR A 11 -6.55 10.45 7.82
CA TYR A 11 -7.23 11.32 8.78
C TYR A 11 -7.25 10.68 10.17
N GLU A 12 -6.88 11.45 11.19
CA GLU A 12 -7.02 11.09 12.60
C GLU A 12 -7.96 12.07 13.29
N ASP A 13 -8.96 11.54 14.02
CA ASP A 13 -9.99 12.35 14.69
C ASP A 13 -10.68 13.41 13.80
N GLY A 14 -10.69 13.17 12.48
CA GLY A 14 -11.27 14.07 11.46
C GLY A 14 -10.32 15.15 10.94
N GLU A 15 -9.07 15.19 11.42
CA GLU A 15 -8.02 16.08 10.93
C GLU A 15 -7.15 15.35 9.91
N LEU A 16 -6.76 16.03 8.83
CA LEU A 16 -5.82 15.50 7.83
C LEU A 16 -4.44 15.43 8.48
N VAL A 17 -3.83 14.25 8.51
CA VAL A 17 -2.49 14.03 9.05
C VAL A 17 -1.45 13.75 7.97
N GLU A 18 -1.87 13.20 6.82
CA GLU A 18 -0.98 12.89 5.71
C GLU A 18 -1.74 12.95 4.38
N SER A 19 -1.06 13.43 3.33
CA SER A 19 -1.50 13.28 1.95
C SER A 19 -0.35 12.74 1.11
N THR A 20 -0.60 11.64 0.41
CA THR A 20 0.42 10.92 -0.35
C THR A 20 0.01 10.81 -1.81
N LEU A 21 0.98 11.00 -2.72
CA LEU A 21 0.84 10.71 -4.14
C LEU A 21 1.69 9.50 -4.50
N ASP A 22 1.04 8.36 -4.73
CA ASP A 22 1.68 7.09 -5.02
C ASP A 22 1.79 6.85 -6.53
N TYR A 23 2.98 6.44 -6.99
CA TYR A 23 3.25 6.24 -8.41
C TYR A 23 3.29 4.75 -8.75
N PHE A 24 2.27 4.26 -9.45
CA PHE A 24 2.19 2.86 -9.88
C PHE A 24 2.32 2.71 -11.39
N ALA A 25 2.87 1.58 -11.85
CA ALA A 25 2.75 1.18 -13.26
C ALA A 25 2.50 -0.32 -13.40
N GLN A 26 1.59 -0.68 -14.31
CA GLN A 26 1.28 -2.07 -14.62
C GLN A 26 2.08 -2.55 -15.84
N ASN A 27 2.79 -3.66 -15.68
CA ASN A 27 3.49 -4.34 -16.76
C ASN A 27 2.53 -5.18 -17.61
N ARG A 28 2.96 -5.55 -18.82
CA ARG A 28 2.15 -6.32 -19.78
C ARG A 28 1.75 -7.70 -19.28
N ASP A 29 2.49 -8.27 -18.34
CA ASP A 29 2.16 -9.55 -17.71
C ASP A 29 1.09 -9.44 -16.61
N GLY A 30 0.69 -8.22 -16.24
CA GLY A 30 -0.29 -7.93 -15.19
C GLY A 30 0.32 -7.54 -13.84
N SER A 31 1.64 -7.66 -13.67
CA SER A 31 2.31 -7.23 -12.43
C SER A 31 2.26 -5.71 -12.29
N VAL A 32 2.04 -5.24 -11.06
CA VAL A 32 2.03 -3.81 -10.70
C VAL A 32 3.29 -3.49 -9.93
N TYR A 33 3.97 -2.43 -10.34
CA TYR A 33 5.16 -1.92 -9.68
C TYR A 33 4.87 -0.59 -9.01
N TYR A 34 5.45 -0.39 -7.84
CA TYR A 34 5.43 0.85 -7.08
C TYR A 34 6.74 1.60 -7.29
N PHE A 35 6.65 2.87 -7.70
CA PHE A 35 7.77 3.73 -8.05
C PHE A 35 8.09 4.76 -6.97
N GLY A 36 7.40 4.67 -5.83
CA GLY A 36 7.54 5.55 -4.68
C GLY A 36 6.39 6.54 -4.57
N GLU A 37 6.58 7.53 -3.72
CA GLU A 37 5.57 8.41 -3.16
C GLU A 37 6.08 9.84 -3.09
N ARG A 38 5.14 10.78 -3.05
CA ARG A 38 5.36 12.11 -2.48
C ARG A 38 4.43 12.30 -1.32
N VAL A 39 5.00 12.62 -0.16
CA VAL A 39 4.29 12.70 1.12
C VAL A 39 4.29 14.15 1.60
N ASP A 40 3.14 14.61 2.05
CA ASP A 40 3.00 15.82 2.86
C ASP A 40 2.42 15.43 4.23
N ASP A 41 3.20 15.61 5.29
CA ASP A 41 2.76 15.42 6.69
C ASP A 41 2.11 16.70 7.21
N TYR A 42 0.99 16.59 7.92
CA TYR A 42 0.22 17.74 8.40
C TYR A 42 0.11 17.75 9.94
N GLU A 43 0.32 18.93 10.53
CA GLU A 43 -0.09 19.22 11.92
C GLU A 43 -0.83 20.56 11.95
N GLY A 44 -2.03 20.59 12.55
CA GLY A 44 -2.84 21.82 12.63
C GLY A 44 -3.22 22.42 11.28
N GLY A 45 -3.25 21.61 10.21
CA GLY A 45 -3.56 22.03 8.85
C GLY A 45 -2.40 22.65 8.07
N GLU A 46 -1.18 22.65 8.62
CA GLU A 46 0.04 23.10 7.93
C GLU A 46 0.95 21.90 7.62
N VAL A 47 1.63 21.95 6.48
CA VAL A 47 2.63 20.94 6.12
C VAL A 47 3.85 21.10 7.03
N VAL A 48 4.19 20.03 7.76
CA VAL A 48 5.30 20.00 8.70
C VAL A 48 6.44 19.08 8.28
N GLY A 49 6.20 18.20 7.30
CA GLY A 49 7.14 17.17 6.89
C GLY A 49 6.84 16.54 5.54
N HIS A 50 7.79 15.71 5.12
CA HIS A 50 7.71 14.86 3.92
C HIS A 50 8.35 13.50 4.27
N GLY A 51 8.01 12.96 5.45
CA GLY A 51 8.51 11.68 5.93
C GLY A 51 8.17 10.55 4.95
N GLY A 52 8.99 9.50 4.90
CA GLY A 52 8.75 8.36 4.00
C GLY A 52 9.04 8.63 2.52
N GLN A 53 8.90 9.87 2.02
CA GLN A 53 9.02 10.19 0.59
C GLN A 53 10.26 9.59 -0.09
N TRP A 54 10.01 8.87 -1.18
CA TRP A 54 11.05 8.36 -2.06
C TRP A 54 10.56 8.25 -3.50
N LEU A 55 11.45 8.39 -4.48
CA LEU A 55 11.14 8.09 -5.88
C LEU A 55 12.19 7.16 -6.47
N ALA A 56 11.73 6.16 -7.24
CA ALA A 56 12.59 5.27 -7.99
C ALA A 56 13.50 6.04 -8.96
N GLY A 57 14.79 5.72 -8.97
CA GLY A 57 15.80 6.41 -9.76
C GLY A 57 16.46 7.59 -9.05
N GLU A 58 15.96 8.02 -7.89
CA GLU A 58 16.69 8.92 -7.00
C GLU A 58 17.68 8.12 -6.15
N GLY A 59 18.98 8.41 -6.29
CA GLY A 59 20.02 7.68 -5.57
C GLY A 59 20.00 6.18 -5.89
N ASN A 60 19.79 5.35 -4.85
CA ASN A 60 19.74 3.88 -4.97
C ASN A 60 18.31 3.33 -5.00
N ASN A 61 17.30 4.20 -5.03
CA ASN A 61 15.90 3.80 -4.96
C ASN A 61 15.49 3.08 -6.25
N GLN A 62 14.75 1.98 -6.11
CA GLN A 62 14.30 1.14 -7.21
C GLN A 62 12.79 0.92 -7.13
N PRO A 63 12.12 0.62 -8.26
CA PRO A 63 10.73 0.22 -8.19
C PRO A 63 10.59 -1.14 -7.50
N GLY A 64 9.64 -1.24 -6.58
CA GLY A 64 9.25 -2.49 -5.93
C GLY A 64 8.08 -3.16 -6.63
N LEU A 65 7.88 -4.45 -6.37
CA LEU A 65 6.71 -5.17 -6.86
C LEU A 65 5.57 -4.87 -5.89
N PHE A 66 4.50 -4.21 -6.32
CA PHE A 66 3.34 -3.93 -5.47
C PHE A 66 2.33 -5.08 -5.49
N MET A 67 2.04 -5.60 -6.69
CA MET A 67 1.10 -6.70 -6.86
C MET A 67 1.63 -7.67 -7.92
N PRO A 68 1.87 -8.95 -7.61
CA PRO A 68 2.24 -9.94 -8.61
C PRO A 68 1.07 -10.19 -9.57
N ALA A 69 1.38 -10.50 -10.83
CA ALA A 69 0.37 -10.85 -11.82
C ALA A 69 -0.49 -12.06 -11.41
N GLN A 70 0.08 -12.97 -10.64
CA GLN A 70 -0.58 -14.16 -10.10
C GLN A 70 -0.28 -14.26 -8.60
N PRO A 71 -1.12 -13.64 -7.75
CA PRO A 71 -1.00 -13.76 -6.31
C PRO A 71 -1.10 -15.22 -5.87
N THR A 72 -0.03 -15.74 -5.25
CA THR A 72 0.07 -17.13 -4.81
C THR A 72 0.45 -17.17 -3.34
N LEU A 73 -0.20 -18.05 -2.58
CA LEU A 73 0.09 -18.25 -1.15
C LEU A 73 1.59 -18.49 -0.91
N GLY A 74 2.15 -17.75 0.05
CA GLY A 74 3.55 -17.81 0.47
C GLY A 74 4.52 -17.05 -0.43
N LEU A 75 4.06 -16.40 -1.50
CA LEU A 75 4.90 -15.51 -2.29
C LEU A 75 5.22 -14.25 -1.47
N THR A 76 6.51 -14.03 -1.22
CA THR A 76 7.05 -12.81 -0.61
C THR A 76 7.74 -11.96 -1.66
N PHE A 77 7.53 -10.66 -1.61
CA PHE A 77 8.15 -9.68 -2.48
C PHE A 77 8.38 -8.37 -1.74
N GLN A 78 9.25 -7.54 -2.28
CA GLN A 78 9.55 -6.24 -1.71
C GLN A 78 8.78 -5.16 -2.47
N GLN A 79 7.86 -4.48 -1.78
CA GLN A 79 6.99 -3.44 -2.32
C GLN A 79 7.71 -2.10 -2.41
N GLU A 80 8.64 -1.83 -1.50
CA GLU A 80 9.42 -0.60 -1.48
C GLU A 80 10.91 -0.88 -1.46
N LYS A 81 11.68 -0.17 -2.29
CA LYS A 81 13.12 -0.39 -2.43
C LYS A 81 13.86 0.94 -2.36
N ALA A 82 13.73 1.64 -1.25
CA ALA A 82 14.41 2.89 -0.96
C ALA A 82 15.25 2.75 0.32
N PRO A 83 16.54 2.39 0.19
CA PRO A 83 17.34 2.00 1.35
C PRO A 83 17.42 3.04 2.46
N GLY A 84 17.02 2.65 3.67
CA GLY A 84 16.96 3.52 4.85
C GLY A 84 15.85 4.58 4.83
N ILE A 85 14.92 4.52 3.86
CA ILE A 85 13.74 5.37 3.78
C ILE A 85 12.47 4.52 3.88
N ALA A 86 12.35 3.53 2.99
CA ALA A 86 11.17 2.68 2.83
C ALA A 86 11.61 1.34 2.21
N GLU A 87 11.41 0.23 2.94
CA GLU A 87 11.99 -1.07 2.60
C GLU A 87 10.98 -2.23 2.70
N ASP A 88 9.69 -1.89 2.72
CA ASP A 88 8.59 -2.79 3.04
C ASP A 88 8.51 -4.03 2.15
N THR A 89 8.12 -5.13 2.80
CA THR A 89 7.91 -6.43 2.17
C THR A 89 6.49 -6.92 2.37
N SER A 90 5.94 -7.59 1.37
CA SER A 90 4.60 -8.18 1.42
C SER A 90 4.70 -9.69 1.21
N THR A 91 4.02 -10.45 2.07
CA THR A 91 3.84 -11.90 1.92
C THR A 91 2.37 -12.21 1.73
N ILE A 92 2.03 -12.94 0.68
CA ILE A 92 0.64 -13.39 0.49
C ILE A 92 0.36 -14.53 1.47
N VAL A 93 -0.51 -14.27 2.46
CA VAL A 93 -0.85 -15.21 3.54
C VAL A 93 -2.21 -15.87 3.39
N ALA A 94 -3.08 -15.34 2.52
CA ALA A 94 -4.31 -16.02 2.11
C ALA A 94 -4.72 -15.64 0.67
N VAL A 95 -5.47 -16.53 0.02
CA VAL A 95 -6.04 -16.35 -1.33
C VAL A 95 -7.47 -16.87 -1.36
N ASP A 96 -8.28 -16.36 -2.30
CA ASP A 96 -9.70 -16.69 -2.43
C ASP A 96 -10.55 -16.34 -1.20
N GLU A 97 -10.16 -15.26 -0.51
CA GLU A 97 -10.85 -14.76 0.67
C GLU A 97 -12.17 -14.08 0.31
N ARG A 98 -13.10 -14.09 1.28
CA ARG A 98 -14.33 -13.31 1.26
C ARG A 98 -14.27 -12.22 2.32
N VAL A 99 -14.34 -10.97 1.90
CA VAL A 99 -14.32 -9.81 2.80
C VAL A 99 -15.66 -9.11 2.74
N THR A 100 -16.21 -8.70 3.89
CA THR A 100 -17.44 -7.91 3.95
C THR A 100 -17.19 -6.65 4.75
N THR A 101 -17.48 -5.51 4.13
CA THR A 101 -17.35 -4.17 4.71
C THR A 101 -18.67 -3.41 4.51
N ARG A 102 -18.68 -2.11 4.84
CA ARG A 102 -19.84 -1.25 4.54
C ARG A 102 -20.04 -1.03 3.04
N ALA A 103 -18.98 -1.09 2.24
CA ALA A 103 -19.04 -0.96 0.78
C ALA A 103 -19.67 -2.18 0.09
N GLY A 104 -19.73 -3.34 0.75
CA GLY A 104 -20.34 -4.55 0.22
C GLY A 104 -19.61 -5.83 0.63
N SER A 105 -19.94 -6.93 -0.06
CA SER A 105 -19.24 -8.21 0.08
C SER A 105 -18.43 -8.51 -1.17
N PHE A 106 -17.16 -8.82 -0.97
CA PHE A 106 -16.16 -9.08 -2.00
C PHE A 106 -15.67 -10.54 -1.90
N THR A 107 -15.28 -11.12 -3.03
CA THR A 107 -14.82 -12.51 -3.12
C THR A 107 -13.59 -12.60 -4.02
N GLY A 108 -12.79 -13.66 -3.88
CA GLY A 108 -11.56 -13.81 -4.66
C GLY A 108 -10.45 -12.87 -4.19
N CYS A 109 -10.53 -12.41 -2.94
CA CYS A 109 -9.57 -11.47 -2.37
C CYS A 109 -8.30 -12.20 -1.92
N ILE A 110 -7.21 -11.46 -1.77
CA ILE A 110 -5.99 -11.93 -1.12
C ILE A 110 -5.79 -11.20 0.20
N LYS A 111 -5.09 -11.86 1.12
CA LYS A 111 -4.56 -11.23 2.34
C LYS A 111 -3.04 -11.18 2.23
N THR A 112 -2.45 -10.02 2.44
CA THR A 112 -1.01 -9.84 2.59
C THR A 112 -0.65 -9.62 4.06
N GLU A 113 0.51 -10.10 4.46
CA GLU A 113 1.24 -9.65 5.65
C GLU A 113 2.32 -8.71 5.15
N ASP A 114 2.18 -7.43 5.48
CA ASP A 114 3.08 -6.36 5.07
C ASP A 114 3.98 -6.01 6.27
N PHE A 115 5.29 -6.09 6.08
CA PHE A 115 6.31 -5.91 7.11
C PHE A 115 7.26 -4.80 6.73
N ASP A 116 7.32 -3.78 7.59
CA ASP A 116 8.27 -2.69 7.58
C ASP A 116 9.49 -3.07 8.44
N PRO A 117 10.67 -3.31 7.82
CA PRO A 117 11.88 -3.67 8.56
C PRO A 117 12.52 -2.49 9.31
N LEU A 118 12.21 -1.24 8.96
CA LEU A 118 12.76 -0.04 9.60
C LEU A 118 12.03 0.29 10.90
N GLY A 119 10.70 0.20 10.91
CA GLY A 119 9.86 0.36 12.09
C GLY A 119 9.66 -0.93 12.89
N ASN A 120 10.00 -2.10 12.33
CA ASN A 120 9.70 -3.42 12.89
C ASN A 120 8.21 -3.57 13.23
N THR A 121 7.37 -3.19 12.26
CA THR A 121 5.91 -3.26 12.37
C THR A 121 5.34 -4.19 11.32
N THR A 122 4.16 -4.75 11.60
CA THR A 122 3.46 -5.65 10.69
C THR A 122 2.00 -5.27 10.65
N GLU A 123 1.46 -5.21 9.44
CA GLU A 123 0.04 -5.06 9.18
C GLU A 123 -0.44 -6.12 8.19
N PHE A 124 -1.75 -6.24 8.05
CA PHE A 124 -2.35 -7.10 7.05
C PHE A 124 -3.31 -6.34 6.16
N LYS A 125 -3.16 -6.50 4.85
CA LYS A 125 -4.02 -5.84 3.87
C LYS A 125 -4.82 -6.85 3.07
N PHE A 126 -6.04 -6.47 2.72
CA PHE A 126 -6.92 -7.27 1.88
C PHE A 126 -7.16 -6.56 0.56
N TYR A 127 -6.78 -7.22 -0.53
CA TYR A 127 -6.98 -6.71 -1.87
C TYR A 127 -7.99 -7.58 -2.62
N CYS A 128 -9.01 -6.96 -3.23
CA CYS A 128 -10.06 -7.65 -3.96
C CYS A 128 -10.08 -7.26 -5.46
N PRO A 129 -10.36 -8.21 -6.37
CA PRO A 129 -10.43 -7.95 -7.80
C PRO A 129 -11.44 -6.84 -8.15
N GLY A 130 -11.02 -5.90 -9.01
CA GLY A 130 -11.87 -4.80 -9.48
C GLY A 130 -12.11 -3.68 -8.47
N VAL A 131 -11.53 -3.77 -7.27
CA VAL A 131 -11.69 -2.78 -6.20
C VAL A 131 -10.34 -2.28 -5.71
N GLY A 132 -9.39 -3.18 -5.45
CA GLY A 132 -8.14 -2.85 -4.78
C GLY A 132 -8.24 -3.12 -3.28
N LEU A 133 -7.68 -2.23 -2.47
CA LEU A 133 -7.64 -2.35 -1.02
C LEU A 133 -9.05 -2.23 -0.41
N VAL A 134 -9.46 -3.23 0.35
CA VAL A 134 -10.79 -3.25 1.01
C VAL A 134 -10.72 -3.24 2.53
N ARG A 135 -9.59 -3.64 3.11
CA ARG A 135 -9.36 -3.68 4.56
C ARG A 135 -7.87 -3.65 4.88
N GLU A 136 -7.54 -2.96 5.96
CA GLU A 136 -6.22 -2.95 6.59
C GLU A 136 -6.39 -3.33 8.06
N GLU A 137 -5.56 -4.24 8.57
CA GLU A 137 -5.57 -4.70 9.96
C GLU A 137 -4.20 -4.44 10.59
N TYR A 138 -4.19 -3.76 11.73
CA TYR A 138 -3.01 -3.45 12.52
C TYR A 138 -3.27 -3.81 13.99
N PRO A 139 -2.25 -3.89 14.87
CA PRO A 139 -2.44 -4.39 16.24
C PRO A 139 -3.51 -3.65 17.05
N SER A 140 -3.74 -2.37 16.78
CA SER A 140 -4.73 -1.53 17.47
C SER A 140 -6.13 -1.54 16.84
N GLY A 141 -6.34 -2.14 15.66
CA GLY A 141 -7.63 -2.08 14.98
C GLY A 141 -7.60 -2.47 13.50
N HIS A 142 -8.58 -1.95 12.77
CA HIS A 142 -8.64 -2.11 11.32
C HIS A 142 -9.37 -0.94 10.67
N LEU A 143 -9.04 -0.67 9.41
CA LEU A 143 -9.80 0.17 8.50
C LEU A 143 -10.58 -0.70 7.52
N ASP A 144 -11.80 -0.26 7.20
CA ASP A 144 -12.70 -0.94 6.27
C ASP A 144 -13.13 0.02 5.17
N LEU A 145 -13.12 -0.46 3.93
CA LEU A 145 -13.67 0.28 2.81
C LEU A 145 -15.15 0.59 3.04
N VAL A 146 -15.50 1.89 2.99
CA VAL A 146 -16.87 2.37 3.18
C VAL A 146 -17.59 2.58 1.85
N SER A 147 -16.87 3.04 0.82
CA SER A 147 -17.38 3.28 -0.54
C SER A 147 -16.23 3.40 -1.55
N TYR A 148 -16.47 3.12 -2.84
CA TYR A 148 -15.55 3.31 -3.97
C TYR A 148 -16.32 3.55 -5.27
#